data_AF-A0A918C4K0-F1
#
_entry.id   AF-A0A918C4K0-F1
#
_cell.length_a   1.000
_cell.length_b   1.000
_cell.length_c   1.000
_cell.angle_alpha   90.00
_cell.angle_beta   90.00
_cell.angle_gamma   90.00
#
_symmetry.space_group_name_H-M   'P 1'
#
loop_
_entity.id
_entity.type
_entity.pdbx_description
1 polymer ?
#
loop_
_entity_poly.entity_id
_entity_poly.type
_entity_poly.pdbx_seq_one_letter_code
_entity_poly.pdbx_strand_id
1 'polypeptide(L)'
;MFYIQAEQIRTLLEDVGRAACRLGDFDALQDVQTLAASYVHAVETTDFQELKRVEGVLTTLQQRLLAYQATCQAPAALLAQPRSA
;
A
#
# COMPACT_ATOMS: atom_id res chain seq x y z
N MET A 1 16.07 10.44 -14.93
CA MET A 1 14.60 10.31 -14.79
C MET A 1 14.20 8.93 -14.28
N PHE A 2 14.69 7.83 -14.89
CA PHE A 2 14.44 6.44 -14.43
C PHE A 2 14.70 6.19 -12.94
N TYR A 3 15.84 6.65 -12.43
CA TYR A 3 16.24 6.44 -11.02
C TYR A 3 15.29 7.10 -10.00
N ILE A 4 14.66 8.21 -10.38
CA ILE A 4 13.72 8.93 -9.49
C ILE A 4 12.41 8.13 -9.36
N GLN A 5 11.92 7.56 -10.47
CA GLN A 5 10.71 6.74 -10.46
C GLN A 5 10.91 5.44 -9.68
N ALA A 6 12.05 4.77 -9.84
CA ALA A 6 12.36 3.55 -9.09
C ALA A 6 12.38 3.80 -7.57
N GLU A 7 12.99 4.89 -7.11
CA GLU A 7 12.99 5.27 -5.69
C GLU A 7 11.59 5.61 -5.15
N GLN A 8 10.75 6.26 -5.97
CA GLN A 8 9.35 6.53 -5.61
C GLN A 8 8.57 5.23 -5.42
N ILE A 9 8.72 4.28 -6.35
CA ILE A 9 8.06 2.96 -6.26
C ILE A 9 8.56 2.19 -5.05
N ARG A 10 9.87 2.22 -4.76
CA ARG A 10 10.45 1.60 -3.56
C ARG A 10 9.84 2.17 -2.29
N THR A 11 9.75 3.49 -2.19
CA THR A 11 9.13 4.17 -1.04
C THR A 11 7.67 3.73 -0.88
N LEU A 12 6.93 3.66 -1.99
CA LEU A 12 5.52 3.26 -1.98
C LEU A 12 5.35 1.79 -1.55
N LEU A 13 6.21 0.88 -2.01
CA LEU A 13 6.23 -0.52 -1.57
C LEU A 13 6.37 -0.64 -0.05
N GLU A 14 7.33 0.09 0.52
CA GLU A 14 7.55 0.07 1.96
C GLU A 14 6.37 0.65 2.75
N ASP A 15 5.80 1.76 2.31
CA ASP A 15 4.70 2.41 2.99
C ASP A 15 3.41 1.59 2.96
N VAL A 16 3.08 1.01 1.79
CA VAL A 16 1.94 0.12 1.62
C VAL A 16 2.13 -1.16 2.42
N GLY A 17 3.33 -1.75 2.40
CA GLY A 17 3.66 -2.93 3.21
C GLY A 17 3.55 -2.66 4.72
N ARG A 18 4.04 -1.51 5.19
CA ARG A 18 3.88 -1.08 6.59
C ARG A 18 2.42 -0.86 6.95
N ALA A 19 1.62 -0.27 6.06
CA ALA A 19 0.19 -0.07 6.29
C ALA A 19 -0.56 -1.39 6.39
N ALA A 20 -0.34 -2.30 5.44
CA ALA A 20 -0.94 -3.64 5.43
C ALA A 20 -0.59 -4.42 6.70
N CYS A 21 0.68 -4.38 7.13
CA CYS A 21 1.13 -5.00 8.37
C CYS A 21 0.42 -4.44 9.62
N ARG A 22 0.32 -3.11 9.74
CA ARG A 22 -0.38 -2.48 10.88
C ARG A 22 -1.87 -2.82 10.92
N LEU A 23 -2.49 -3.00 9.77
CA LEU A 23 -3.91 -3.33 9.64
C LEU A 23 -4.19 -4.84 9.76
N GLY A 24 -3.14 -5.67 9.79
CA GLY A 24 -3.27 -7.13 9.79
C GLY A 24 -3.83 -7.69 8.47
N ASP A 25 -3.70 -6.95 7.38
CA ASP A 25 -4.19 -7.35 6.05
C ASP A 25 -3.12 -8.21 5.36
N PHE A 26 -3.21 -9.54 5.58
CA PHE A 26 -2.24 -10.50 5.04
C PHE A 26 -2.33 -10.67 3.53
N ASP A 27 -3.50 -10.48 2.94
CA ASP A 27 -3.69 -10.53 1.49
C ASP A 27 -2.95 -9.35 0.84
N ALA A 28 -3.12 -8.15 1.39
CA ALA A 28 -2.38 -6.98 0.93
C ALA A 28 -0.86 -7.13 1.13
N LEU A 29 -0.41 -7.78 2.22
CA LEU A 29 1.02 -8.08 2.41
C LEU A 29 1.57 -9.03 1.34
N GLN A 30 0.81 -10.06 0.98
CA GLN A 30 1.20 -11.00 -0.08
C GLN A 30 1.25 -10.32 -1.45
N ASP A 31 0.30 -9.43 -1.74
CA ASP A 31 0.30 -8.60 -2.94
C ASP A 31 1.56 -7.72 -3.00
N VAL A 32 1.92 -7.05 -1.89
CA VAL A 32 3.13 -6.22 -1.82
C VAL A 32 4.39 -7.04 -2.03
N GLN A 33 4.50 -8.24 -1.46
CA GLN A 33 5.66 -9.13 -1.69
C GLN A 33 5.79 -9.53 -3.16
N THR A 34 4.67 -9.84 -3.81
CA THR A 34 4.64 -10.18 -5.24
C THR A 34 5.07 -8.99 -6.09
N LEU A 35 4.56 -7.80 -5.77
CA LEU A 35 4.93 -6.55 -6.46
C LEU A 35 6.39 -6.16 -6.21
N ALA A 36 6.94 -6.44 -5.04
CA ALA A 36 8.35 -6.21 -4.74
C ALA A 36 9.28 -7.08 -5.60
N ALA A 37 8.92 -8.36 -5.81
CA ALA A 37 9.66 -9.24 -6.71
C ALA A 37 9.60 -8.74 -8.17
N SER A 38 8.42 -8.32 -8.64
CA SER A 38 8.26 -7.70 -9.96
C SER A 38 9.07 -6.41 -10.11
N TYR A 39 9.08 -5.56 -9.07
CA TYR A 39 9.88 -4.33 -9.06
C TYR A 39 11.37 -4.62 -9.21
N VAL A 40 11.93 -5.55 -8.44
CA VAL A 40 13.36 -5.91 -8.53
C VAL A 40 13.70 -6.36 -9.95
N HIS A 41 12.90 -7.27 -10.51
CA HIS A 41 13.11 -7.74 -11.88
C HIS A 41 13.03 -6.61 -12.90
N ALA A 42 12.04 -5.71 -12.78
CA ALA A 42 11.86 -4.58 -13.69
C ALA A 42 13.00 -3.55 -13.61
N VAL A 43 13.58 -3.33 -12.43
CA VAL A 43 14.77 -2.48 -12.27
C VAL A 43 15.99 -3.12 -12.93
N GLU A 44 16.20 -4.43 -12.74
CA GLU A 44 17.31 -5.17 -13.34
C GLU A 44 17.24 -5.19 -14.87
N THR A 45 16.03 -5.35 -15.44
CA THR A 45 15.83 -5.41 -16.89
C THR A 45 15.54 -4.04 -17.52
N THR A 46 15.45 -2.98 -16.71
CA THR A 46 15.06 -1.63 -17.16
C THR A 46 13.68 -1.61 -17.85
N ASP A 47 12.73 -2.42 -17.35
CA ASP A 47 11.36 -2.49 -17.87
C ASP A 47 10.48 -1.37 -17.30
N PHE A 48 10.37 -0.27 -18.05
CA PHE A 48 9.58 0.89 -17.68
C PHE A 48 8.06 0.62 -17.63
N GLN A 49 7.55 -0.32 -18.43
CA GLN A 49 6.11 -0.62 -18.44
C GLN A 49 5.74 -1.39 -17.18
N GLU A 50 6.59 -2.33 -16.78
CA GLU A 50 6.40 -3.08 -15.55
C GLU A 50 6.51 -2.18 -14.32
N LEU A 51 7.46 -1.25 -14.28
CA LEU A 51 7.53 -0.25 -13.20
C LEU A 51 6.26 0.59 -13.11
N LYS A 52 5.72 1.06 -14.24
CA LYS A 52 4.48 1.82 -14.28
C LYS A 52 3.27 0.98 -13.84
N ARG A 53 3.23 -0.31 -14.20
CA ARG A 53 2.21 -1.25 -13.74
C ARG A 53 2.27 -1.40 -12.22
N VAL A 54 3.47 -1.65 -11.68
CA VAL A 54 3.69 -1.81 -10.23
C VAL A 54 3.27 -0.55 -9.48
N GLU A 55 3.67 0.64 -9.95
CA GLU A 55 3.28 1.93 -9.38
C GLU A 55 1.75 2.11 -9.32
N GLY A 56 1.04 1.80 -10.41
CA GLY A 56 -0.41 1.92 -10.47
C GLY A 56 -1.14 0.94 -9.54
N VAL A 57 -0.67 -0.30 -9.45
CA VAL A 57 -1.25 -1.29 -8.53
C VAL A 57 -1.01 -0.86 -7.08
N LEU A 58 0.20 -0.42 -6.73
CA LEU A 58 0.53 0.02 -5.38
C LEU A 58 -0.29 1.24 -4.95
N THR A 59 -0.50 2.21 -5.85
CA THR A 59 -1.33 3.38 -5.57
C THR A 59 -2.77 2.97 -5.28
N THR A 60 -3.30 2.01 -6.04
CA THR A 60 -4.66 1.47 -5.82
C THR A 60 -4.75 0.75 -4.46
N LEU A 61 -3.74 -0.07 -4.13
CA LEU A 61 -3.68 -0.78 -2.86
C LEU A 61 -3.57 0.20 -1.68
N GLN A 62 -2.78 1.26 -1.81
CA GLN A 62 -2.67 2.33 -0.81
C GLN A 62 -4.04 2.99 -0.53
N GLN A 63 -4.79 3.35 -1.57
CA GLN A 63 -6.13 3.94 -1.42
C GLN A 63 -7.10 3.00 -0.71
N ARG A 64 -7.05 1.69 -1.03
CA ARG A 64 -7.87 0.68 -0.35
C ARG A 64 -7.53 0.56 1.14
N LEU A 65 -6.24 0.51 1.49
CA LEU A 65 -5.79 0.43 2.88
C LEU A 65 -6.15 1.68 3.68
N LEU A 66 -6.04 2.87 3.08
CA LEU A 66 -6.46 4.13 3.71
C LEU A 66 -7.97 4.14 3.98
N ALA A 67 -8.78 3.71 3.02
CA ALA A 67 -10.23 3.59 3.19
C ALA A 67 -10.57 2.58 4.30
N TYR A 68 -9.92 1.42 4.31
CA TYR A 68 -10.11 0.40 5.34
C TYR A 68 -9.74 0.94 6.73
N GLN A 69 -8.59 1.60 6.87
CA GLN A 69 -8.16 2.23 8.12
C GLN A 69 -9.19 3.23 8.65
N ALA A 70 -9.75 4.08 7.77
CA ALA A 70 -10.79 5.02 8.15
C ALA A 70 -12.05 4.32 8.68
N THR A 71 -12.45 3.19 8.07
CA THR A 71 -13.60 2.40 8.55
C THR A 71 -13.34 1.70 9.88
N CYS A 72 -12.13 1.18 10.12
CA CYS A 72 -11.76 0.56 11.39
C CYS A 72 -11.66 1.56 12.54
N GLN A 73 -11.39 2.84 12.26
CA GLN A 73 -11.31 3.90 13.27
C GLN A 73 -12.66 4.55 13.62
N ALA A 74 -13.66 4.45 12.74
CA ALA A 74 -15.01 5.00 12.96
C ALA A 74 -15.76 4.45 14.20
N PRO A 75 -15.71 3.16 14.57
CA PRO A 75 -16.51 2.64 15.70
C PRO A 75 -16.02 3.06 17.09
N ALA A 76 -14.74 3.46 17.25
CA ALA A 76 -14.24 3.92 18.55
C ALA A 76 -14.85 5.28 18.97
N ALA A 77 -15.12 6.17 18.01
CA ALA A 77 -15.74 7.46 18.27
C ALA A 77 -17.24 7.36 18.60
N LEU A 78 -17.93 6.34 18.07
CA LEU A 78 -19.36 6.11 18.32
C LEU A 78 -19.62 5.45 19.69
N LEU A 79 -18.70 4.64 20.19
CA LEU A 79 -18.79 4.01 21.51
C LEU A 79 -18.43 4.97 22.67
N ALA A 80 -17.72 6.07 22.38
CA ALA A 80 -17.37 7.10 23.35
C ALA A 80 -18.45 8.19 23.52
N GLN A 81 -19.56 8.13 22.77
CA GLN A 81 -20.66 9.06 22.98
C GLN A 81 -21.32 8.77 24.33
N PRO A 82 -21.43 9.75 25.24
CA PRO A 82 -22.20 9.58 26.46
C PRO A 82 -23.64 9.25 26.04
N ARG A 83 -24.17 8.13 26.53
CA ARG A 83 -25.61 7.88 26.49
C ARG A 83 -26.26 8.97 27.32
N SER A 84 -26.71 10.05 26.67
CA SER A 84 -27.60 11.02 27.29
C SER A 84 -28.80 10.25 27.81
N ALA A 85 -28.95 10.22 29.13
CA ALA A 85 -30.08 9.64 29.84
C ALA A 85 -31.37 10.44 29.61
#